data_AF-A0A1C4F3X3-F1
#
_entry.id   AF-A0A1C4F3X3-F1
#
_cell.length_a   1.000
_cell.length_b   1.000
_cell.length_c   1.000
_cell.angle_alpha   90.00
_cell.angle_beta   90.00
_cell.angle_gamma   90.00
#
_symmetry.space_group_name_H-M   'P 1'
#
loop_
_entity.id
_entity.type
_entity.pdbx_description
1 polymer ?
#
loop_
_entity_poly.entity_id
_entity_poly.type
_entity_poly.pdbx_seq_one_letter_code
_entity_poly.pdbx_strand_id
1 'polypeptide(L)'
;MFQLRAGSQALVIGAQTANGRCNIGKAVELFGLCQPGERFLNPVNGVITEMPRNTGRALWLVTGNVTAFDGQQGFAFIRAEHLMPLQPDSEPQDLRERVID
;
A
#
# COMPACT_ATOMS: atom_id res chain seq x y z
N MET A 1 9.00 -10.37 12.22
CA MET A 1 8.14 -9.19 12.41
C MET A 1 7.51 -8.93 11.06
N PHE A 2 6.18 -9.09 10.94
CA PHE A 2 5.49 -9.00 9.66
C PHE A 2 5.84 -7.70 8.93
N GLN A 3 6.39 -7.80 7.72
CA GLN A 3 6.80 -6.63 6.94
C GLN A 3 5.79 -6.36 5.81
N LEU A 4 5.40 -5.10 5.63
CA LEU A 4 4.59 -4.67 4.48
C LEU A 4 5.43 -4.80 3.20
N ARG A 5 4.93 -5.55 2.21
CA ARG A 5 5.60 -5.82 0.93
C ARG A 5 4.65 -5.62 -0.24
N ALA A 6 5.16 -5.18 -1.39
CA ALA A 6 4.35 -5.13 -2.61
C ALA A 6 3.82 -6.54 -2.96
N GLY A 7 2.57 -6.62 -3.41
CA GLY A 7 1.83 -7.86 -3.68
C GLY A 7 1.24 -8.55 -2.44
N SER A 8 1.54 -8.07 -1.23
CA SER A 8 0.96 -8.62 0.00
C SER A 8 -0.39 -7.98 0.34
N GLN A 9 -1.18 -8.66 1.18
CA GLN A 9 -2.43 -8.13 1.72
C GLN A 9 -2.25 -7.49 3.10
N ALA A 10 -3.00 -6.42 3.35
CA ALA A 10 -3.07 -5.76 4.64
C ALA A 10 -4.51 -5.35 4.97
N LEU A 11 -4.80 -5.18 6.26
CA LEU A 11 -6.02 -4.55 6.75
C LEU A 11 -5.74 -3.08 7.03
N VAL A 12 -6.62 -2.20 6.60
CA VAL A 12 -6.58 -0.79 7.00
C VAL A 12 -7.10 -0.68 8.43
N ILE A 13 -6.23 -0.28 9.37
CA ILE A 13 -6.55 -0.20 10.80
C ILE A 13 -6.64 1.25 11.31
N GLY A 14 -6.33 2.23 10.47
CA GLY A 14 -6.38 3.64 10.85
C GLY A 14 -6.38 4.58 9.66
N ALA A 15 -6.51 5.88 9.93
CA ALA A 15 -6.40 6.93 8.94
C ALA A 15 -6.11 8.27 9.61
N GLN A 16 -5.39 9.15 8.92
CA GLN A 16 -5.14 10.51 9.39
C GLN A 16 -6.29 11.46 9.05
N THR A 17 -6.86 11.34 7.84
CA THR A 17 -7.89 12.27 7.33
C THR A 17 -9.29 11.71 7.55
N ALA A 18 -10.29 12.59 7.63
CA ALA A 18 -11.70 12.20 7.74
C ALA A 18 -12.13 11.30 6.56
N ASN A 19 -11.77 11.69 5.33
CA ASN A 19 -12.05 10.89 4.12
C ASN A 19 -11.38 9.51 4.20
N GLY A 20 -10.17 9.41 4.74
CA GLY A 20 -9.47 8.12 4.87
C GLY A 20 -10.13 7.15 5.85
N ARG A 21 -10.90 7.64 6.84
CA ARG A 21 -11.58 6.77 7.83
C ARG A 21 -12.59 5.82 7.19
N CYS A 22 -13.15 6.16 6.04
CA CYS A 22 -14.08 5.28 5.32
C CYS A 22 -13.42 3.98 4.83
N ASN A 23 -12.08 3.91 4.83
CA ASN A 23 -11.34 2.72 4.42
C ASN A 23 -10.98 1.80 5.59
N ILE A 24 -11.19 2.20 6.84
CA ILE A 24 -10.87 1.38 8.01
C ILE A 24 -11.69 0.09 8.00
N GLY A 25 -11.06 -1.04 8.32
CA GLY A 25 -11.66 -2.37 8.33
C GLY A 25 -11.65 -3.08 6.97
N LYS A 26 -11.14 -2.43 5.92
CA LYS A 26 -11.06 -3.03 4.58
C LYS A 26 -9.73 -3.74 4.36
N ALA A 27 -9.81 -4.93 3.77
CA ALA A 27 -8.63 -5.64 3.27
C ALA A 27 -8.21 -5.03 1.92
N VAL A 28 -6.90 -4.86 1.73
CA VAL A 28 -6.31 -4.23 0.56
C VAL A 28 -5.07 -4.99 0.10
N GLU A 29 -4.75 -4.86 -1.17
CA GLU A 29 -3.46 -5.30 -1.72
C GLU A 29 -2.49 -4.12 -1.77
N LEU A 30 -1.27 -4.34 -1.30
CA LEU A 30 -0.20 -3.35 -1.33
C LEU A 30 0.45 -3.34 -2.72
N PHE A 31 0.24 -2.29 -3.51
CA PHE A 31 0.83 -2.20 -4.84
C PHE A 31 2.29 -1.73 -4.79
N GLY A 32 2.56 -0.64 -4.07
CA GLY A 32 3.89 -0.06 -3.99
C GLY A 32 3.99 1.03 -2.94
N LEU A 33 5.21 1.26 -2.46
CA LEU A 33 5.52 2.32 -1.50
C LEU A 33 6.00 3.56 -2.26
N CYS A 34 5.12 4.54 -2.39
CA CYS A 34 5.35 5.76 -3.17
C CYS A 34 6.08 6.82 -2.33
N GLN A 35 7.20 7.33 -2.85
CA GLN A 35 8.02 8.37 -2.21
C GLN A 35 7.43 9.78 -2.47
N PRO A 36 7.68 10.74 -1.56
CA PRO A 36 7.33 12.15 -1.81
C PRO A 36 7.95 12.67 -3.10
N GLY A 37 7.14 13.33 -3.95
CA GLY A 37 7.58 13.84 -5.26
C GLY A 37 7.76 12.77 -6.35
N GLU A 38 7.52 11.50 -6.07
CA GLU A 38 7.55 10.44 -7.07
C GLU A 38 6.43 10.62 -8.10
N ARG A 39 6.74 10.35 -9.37
CA ARG A 39 5.78 10.32 -10.48
C ARG A 39 5.67 8.91 -11.02
N PHE A 40 4.46 8.38 -11.10
CA PHE A 40 4.19 7.03 -11.59
C PHE A 40 2.84 6.96 -12.31
N LEU A 41 2.65 5.91 -13.12
CA LEU A 41 1.37 5.59 -13.71
C LEU A 41 0.50 4.87 -12.67
N ASN A 42 -0.63 5.45 -12.28
CA ASN A 42 -1.52 4.79 -11.33
C ASN A 42 -2.15 3.54 -11.97
N PRO A 43 -1.97 2.35 -11.36
CA PRO A 43 -2.36 1.07 -11.96
C PRO A 43 -3.88 0.89 -12.08
N VAL A 44 -4.69 1.69 -11.36
CA VAL A 44 -6.15 1.57 -11.38
C VAL A 44 -6.79 2.44 -12.44
N ASN A 45 -6.31 3.67 -12.65
CA ASN A 45 -6.95 4.63 -13.55
C ASN A 45 -6.08 5.04 -14.76
N GLY A 46 -4.83 4.59 -14.84
CA GLY A 46 -3.93 4.93 -15.95
C GLY A 46 -3.50 6.41 -15.98
N VAL A 47 -3.70 7.17 -14.91
CA VAL A 47 -3.31 8.58 -14.83
C VAL A 47 -1.91 8.71 -14.21
N ILE A 48 -1.08 9.59 -14.80
CA ILE A 48 0.20 9.96 -14.19
C ILE A 48 -0.07 10.71 -12.90
N THR A 49 0.30 10.09 -11.78
CA THR A 49 0.14 10.63 -10.43
C THR A 49 1.49 11.12 -9.93
N GLU A 50 1.52 12.34 -9.37
CA GLU A 50 2.68 12.88 -8.66
C GLU A 50 2.37 12.94 -7.16
N MET A 51 3.21 12.31 -6.34
CA MET A 51 3.08 12.39 -4.89
C MET A 51 3.42 13.80 -4.40
N PRO A 52 2.68 14.36 -3.43
CA PRO A 52 3.03 15.65 -2.87
C PRO A 52 4.47 15.66 -2.33
N ARG A 53 5.25 16.68 -2.68
CA ARG A 53 6.66 16.81 -2.24
C ARG A 53 6.80 17.13 -0.76
N ASN A 54 5.76 17.72 -0.18
CA ASN A 54 5.72 18.19 1.20
C ASN A 54 5.23 17.12 2.19
N THR A 55 4.80 15.95 1.74
CA THR A 55 4.51 14.84 2.65
C THR A 55 5.83 14.28 3.15
N GLY A 56 6.18 14.49 4.42
CA GLY A 56 7.46 14.00 4.98
C GLY A 56 7.57 12.48 5.14
N ARG A 57 6.70 11.68 4.51
CA ARG A 57 6.63 10.22 4.64
C ARG A 57 6.15 9.60 3.32
N ALA A 58 6.71 8.43 3.00
CA ALA A 58 6.19 7.59 1.92
C ALA A 58 4.79 7.05 2.25
N LEU A 59 3.99 6.81 1.22
CA LEU A 59 2.63 6.26 1.35
C LEU A 59 2.53 4.98 0.53
N TRP A 60 1.89 3.96 1.09
CA TRP A 60 1.48 2.80 0.34
C TRP A 60 0.34 3.18 -0.60
N LEU A 61 0.56 2.99 -1.89
CA LEU A 61 -0.54 2.82 -2.83
C LEU A 61 -1.13 1.43 -2.60
N VAL A 62 -2.39 1.41 -2.21
CA VAL A 62 -3.15 0.18 -2.00
C VAL A 62 -4.30 0.09 -2.98
N THR A 63 -4.68 -1.13 -3.36
CA THR A 63 -5.81 -1.38 -4.26
C THR A 63 -6.86 -2.29 -3.60
N GLY A 64 -8.08 -2.26 -4.12
CA GLY A 64 -9.22 -3.02 -3.61
C GLY A 64 -10.47 -2.16 -3.47
N ASN A 65 -11.39 -2.53 -2.58
CA ASN A 65 -12.63 -1.78 -2.33
C ASN A 65 -12.40 -0.51 -1.47
N VAL A 66 -11.46 0.33 -1.85
CA VAL A 66 -11.08 1.55 -1.12
C VAL A 66 -11.41 2.81 -1.92
N THR A 67 -11.44 3.93 -1.21
CA THR A 67 -11.71 5.25 -1.79
C THR A 67 -10.52 6.17 -1.54
N ALA A 68 -10.02 6.80 -2.60
CA ALA A 68 -8.96 7.81 -2.54
C ALA A 68 -9.48 9.12 -1.92
N PHE A 69 -8.56 10.04 -1.61
CA PHE A 69 -8.90 11.28 -0.92
C PHE A 69 -9.83 12.20 -1.72
N ASP A 70 -9.79 12.09 -3.06
CA ASP A 70 -10.58 12.83 -4.04
C ASP A 70 -11.89 12.12 -4.41
N GLY A 71 -12.20 10.99 -3.76
CA GLY A 71 -13.43 10.22 -3.98
C GLY A 71 -13.34 9.14 -5.07
N GLN A 72 -12.20 9.01 -5.77
CA GLN A 72 -12.01 7.92 -6.72
C GLN A 72 -12.02 6.56 -6.01
N GLN A 73 -12.58 5.54 -6.66
CA GLN A 73 -12.67 4.18 -6.11
C GLN A 73 -11.56 3.28 -6.68
N GLY A 74 -11.25 2.22 -5.95
CA GLY A 74 -10.34 1.16 -6.41
C GLY A 74 -8.90 1.29 -5.88
N PHE A 75 -8.51 2.48 -5.40
CA PHE A 75 -7.21 2.71 -4.77
C PHE A 75 -7.26 3.74 -3.64
N ALA A 76 -6.23 3.74 -2.81
CA ALA A 76 -5.99 4.78 -1.81
C ALA A 76 -4.49 4.90 -1.48
N PHE A 77 -4.10 6.02 -0.89
CA PHE A 77 -2.76 6.22 -0.34
C PHE A 77 -2.81 6.17 1.19
N ILE A 78 -2.12 5.19 1.78
CA ILE A 78 -2.21 4.90 3.21
C ILE A 78 -0.81 4.84 3.81
N ARG A 79 -0.65 5.39 5.02
CA ARG A 79 0.61 5.30 5.76
C ARG A 79 0.83 3.90 6.30
N ALA A 80 2.09 3.49 6.39
CA ALA A 80 2.46 2.17 6.91
C ALA A 80 1.90 1.93 8.33
N GLU A 81 1.91 2.92 9.23
CA GLU A 81 1.38 2.78 10.59
C GLU A 81 -0.14 2.53 10.68
N HIS A 82 -0.86 2.67 9.56
CA HIS A 82 -2.30 2.42 9.46
C HIS A 82 -2.64 1.11 8.73
N LEU A 83 -1.63 0.27 8.46
CA LEU A 83 -1.77 -1.00 7.77
C LEU A 83 -1.31 -2.13 8.69
N MET A 84 -2.16 -3.14 8.85
CA MET A 84 -1.82 -4.39 9.54
C MET A 84 -1.63 -5.50 8.49
N PRO A 85 -0.42 -6.06 8.33
CA PRO A 85 -0.21 -7.18 7.41
C PRO A 85 -1.13 -8.35 7.74
N LEU A 86 -1.73 -8.97 6.72
CA LEU A 86 -2.67 -10.10 6.89
C LEU A 86 -2.03 -11.47 6.64
N GLN A 87 -0.85 -11.52 6.02
CA GLN A 87 -0.12 -12.76 5.77
C GLN A 87 1.25 -12.73 6.48
N PRO A 88 1.73 -13.86 7.01
CA PRO A 88 3.11 -13.98 7.49
C PRO A 88 4.11 -13.70 6.38
N ASP A 89 5.31 -13.25 6.77
CA ASP A 89 6.46 -13.25 5.88
C ASP A 89 6.69 -14.71 5.44
N SER A 90 6.08 -15.12 4.33
CA SER A 90 6.34 -16.43 3.73
C SER A 90 7.72 -16.40 3.12
N GLU A 91 8.67 -16.98 3.86
CA GLU A 91 9.77 -17.86 3.46
C GLU A 91 11.01 -17.59 4.33
N PRO A 92 11.56 -18.60 5.03
CA PRO A 92 12.91 -18.56 5.58
C PRO A 92 13.92 -18.24 4.45
N GLN A 93 14.98 -17.50 4.76
CA GLN A 93 16.07 -17.20 3.81
C GLN A 93 16.74 -18.46 3.22
N ASP A 94 16.47 -19.65 3.75
CA ASP A 94 17.14 -20.92 3.43
C ASP A 94 16.62 -21.65 2.18
N LEU A 95 15.52 -21.22 1.55
CA LEU A 95 14.97 -21.90 0.36
C LEU A 95 15.47 -21.36 -0.99
N ARG A 96 16.32 -20.31 -1.01
CA ARG A 96 16.95 -19.79 -2.24
C ARG A 96 18.24 -20.49 -2.67
N GLU A 97 18.83 -21.38 -1.84
CA GLU A 97 20.11 -22.05 -2.16
C GLU A 97 19.97 -23.46 -2.77
N ARG A 98 18.76 -23.94 -3.05
CA ARG A 98 18.54 -25.29 -3.63
C ARG A 98 18.14 -25.30 -5.11
N VAL A 99 18.59 -24.31 -5.88
CA VAL A 99 18.54 -24.37 -7.36
C VAL A 99 19.96 -24.30 -7.92
N ILE A 100 20.84 -25.16 -7.43
CA ILE A 100 22.00 -25.67 -8.18
C ILE A 100 22.20 -27.11 -7.70
N ASP A 101 21.67 -28.06 -8.48
CA ASP A 101 22.22 -29.41 -8.61
C ASP A 101 22.06 -29.81 -10.09
#